data_AF-A0A2M6YSW2-F1
#
_entry.id   AF-A0A2M6YSW2-F1
#
_cell.length_a   1.000
_cell.length_b   1.000
_cell.length_c   1.000
_cell.angle_alpha   90.00
_cell.angle_beta   90.00
_cell.angle_gamma   90.00
#
_symmetry.space_group_name_H-M   'P 1'
#
loop_
_entity.id
_entity.type
_entity.pdbx_description
1 polymer ?
#
loop_
_entity_poly.entity_id
_entity_poly.type
_entity_poly.pdbx_seq_one_letter_code
_entity_poly.pdbx_strand_id
1 'polypeptide(L)'
;MKRQKKDIFAPLDDYERDLIKAIENDEFVEVPIKEEEMKRYREAAKYTLEKMKKDKRITIRVENEDLNLIQDKAIKSGIPYQTLIASILRKFARGKINIGV
;
A
#
# COMPACT_ATOMS: atom_id res chain seq x y z
N MET A 1 -10.49 28.83 19.03
CA MET A 1 -11.23 28.55 17.78
C MET A 1 -11.50 27.06 17.70
N LYS A 2 -12.78 26.65 17.63
CA LYS A 2 -13.17 25.23 17.55
C LYS A 2 -12.83 24.70 16.15
N ARG A 3 -11.90 23.75 16.04
CA ARG A 3 -11.69 22.99 14.79
C ARG A 3 -12.94 22.14 14.56
N GLN A 4 -13.76 22.49 13.57
CA GLN A 4 -14.80 21.57 13.09
C GLN A 4 -14.11 20.30 12.62
N LYS A 5 -14.41 19.16 13.25
CA LYS A 5 -14.03 17.85 12.73
C LYS A 5 -14.88 17.63 11.48
N LYS A 6 -14.29 17.88 10.30
CA LYS A 6 -14.89 17.41 9.05
C LYS A 6 -14.88 15.89 9.12
N ASP A 7 -16.05 15.27 8.97
CA ASP A 7 -16.14 13.82 8.93
C ASP A 7 -15.27 13.29 7.80
N ILE A 8 -14.41 12.30 8.10
CA ILE A 8 -13.45 11.75 7.13
C ILE A 8 -14.18 11.06 5.97
N PHE A 9 -15.44 10.67 6.21
CA PHE A 9 -16.32 9.98 5.27
C PHE A 9 -17.36 10.92 4.64
N ALA A 10 -17.26 12.23 4.87
CA ALA A 10 -18.13 13.17 4.19
C ALA A 10 -17.78 13.19 2.69
N PRO A 11 -18.75 12.98 1.78
CA PRO A 11 -18.48 12.98 0.34
C PRO A 11 -17.90 14.32 -0.10
N LEU A 12 -16.84 14.25 -0.89
CA LEU A 12 -16.06 15.38 -1.36
C LEU A 12 -16.68 16.01 -2.60
N ASP A 13 -17.44 15.23 -3.37
CA ASP A 13 -18.15 15.64 -4.58
C ASP A 13 -19.52 14.97 -4.73
N ASP A 14 -20.26 15.37 -5.76
CA ASP A 14 -21.60 14.87 -6.03
C ASP A 14 -21.60 13.37 -6.41
N TYR A 15 -20.53 12.88 -7.04
CA TYR A 15 -20.38 11.48 -7.43
C TYR A 15 -20.21 10.58 -6.20
N GLU A 16 -19.33 10.94 -5.27
CA GLU A 16 -19.14 10.20 -4.02
C GLU A 16 -20.42 10.18 -3.18
N ARG A 17 -21.17 11.28 -3.16
CA ARG A 17 -22.45 11.34 -2.44
C ARG A 17 -23.48 10.39 -3.03
N ASP A 18 -23.58 10.35 -4.36
CA ASP A 18 -24.54 9.48 -5.03
C ASP A 18 -24.11 8.01 -4.93
N LEU A 19 -22.80 7.73 -4.94
CA LEU A 19 -22.25 6.40 -4.68
C LEU A 19 -22.59 5.89 -3.27
N ILE A 20 -22.45 6.74 -2.23
CA ILE A 20 -22.80 6.37 -0.85
C ILE A 20 -24.29 6.03 -0.76
N LYS A 21 -25.17 6.84 -1.37
CA LYS A 21 -26.61 6.56 -1.40
C LYS A 21 -26.96 5.25 -2.10
N ALA A 22 -26.34 4.98 -3.25
CA ALA A 22 -26.55 3.73 -3.97
C ALA A 22 -26.10 2.50 -3.15
N ILE A 23 -25.03 2.64 -2.35
CA ILE A 23 -24.59 1.60 -1.41
C ILE A 23 -25.59 1.44 -0.27
N GLU A 24 -26.05 2.54 0.34
CA GLU A 24 -27.04 2.52 1.44
C GLU A 24 -28.39 1.95 1.01
N ASN A 25 -28.77 2.18 -0.25
CA ASN A 25 -30.02 1.70 -0.85
C ASN A 25 -29.92 0.26 -1.41
N ASP A 26 -28.77 -0.41 -1.28
CA ASP A 26 -28.51 -1.76 -1.80
C ASP A 26 -28.81 -1.91 -3.30
N GLU A 27 -28.50 -0.87 -4.09
CA GLU A 27 -28.83 -0.79 -5.52
C GLU A 27 -27.88 -1.62 -6.40
N PHE A 28 -26.81 -2.20 -5.84
CA PHE A 28 -25.82 -2.96 -6.58
C PHE A 28 -26.24 -4.41 -6.77
N VAL A 29 -26.35 -4.83 -8.02
CA VAL A 29 -26.59 -6.23 -8.41
C VAL A 29 -25.30 -6.92 -8.83
N GLU A 30 -25.15 -8.19 -8.48
CA GLU A 30 -24.01 -9.00 -8.91
C GLU A 30 -24.01 -9.13 -10.45
N VAL A 31 -22.98 -8.59 -11.09
CA VAL A 31 -22.77 -8.78 -12.52
C VAL A 31 -22.08 -10.13 -12.73
N PRO A 32 -22.60 -11.02 -13.58
CA PRO A 32 -21.95 -12.30 -13.86
C PRO A 32 -20.57 -12.06 -14.48
N ILE A 33 -19.54 -12.39 -13.71
CA ILE A 33 -18.14 -12.31 -14.15
C ILE A 33 -17.86 -13.52 -15.06
N LYS A 34 -17.28 -13.28 -16.23
CA LYS A 34 -16.83 -14.36 -17.13
C LYS A 34 -15.75 -15.20 -16.43
N GLU A 35 -15.78 -16.52 -16.58
CA GLU A 35 -14.82 -17.43 -15.92
C GLU A 35 -13.35 -17.04 -16.19
N GLU A 36 -13.04 -16.52 -17.38
CA GLU A 36 -11.72 -16.04 -17.76
C GLU A 36 -11.27 -14.83 -16.91
N GLU A 37 -12.16 -13.87 -16.68
CA GLU A 37 -11.88 -12.71 -15.85
C GLU A 37 -11.73 -13.10 -14.38
N MET A 38 -12.58 -14.03 -13.90
CA MET A 38 -12.47 -14.56 -12.55
C MET A 38 -11.14 -15.28 -12.34
N LYS A 39 -10.67 -16.05 -13.32
CA LYS A 39 -9.35 -16.69 -13.30
C LYS A 39 -8.23 -15.65 -13.26
N ARG A 40 -8.30 -14.61 -14.10
CA ARG A 40 -7.33 -13.50 -14.10
C ARG A 40 -7.24 -12.81 -12.74
N TYR A 41 -8.38 -12.50 -12.12
CA TYR A 41 -8.42 -11.86 -10.80
C TYR A 41 -7.85 -12.77 -9.71
N ARG A 42 -8.18 -14.07 -9.73
CA ARG A 42 -7.61 -15.05 -8.79
C ARG A 42 -6.10 -15.18 -8.92
N GLU A 43 -5.57 -15.21 -10.15
CA GLU A 43 -4.13 -15.28 -10.39
C GLU A 43 -3.41 -14.01 -9.93
N ALA A 44 -3.97 -12.83 -10.21
CA ALA A 44 -3.43 -11.55 -9.74
C ALA A 44 -3.44 -11.45 -8.20
N ALA A 45 -4.51 -11.90 -7.57
CA ALA A 45 -4.63 -11.96 -6.11
C ALA A 45 -3.61 -12.94 -5.52
N LYS A 46 -3.51 -14.16 -6.07
CA LYS A 46 -2.55 -15.19 -5.63
C LYS A 46 -1.11 -14.69 -5.75
N TYR A 47 -0.74 -14.08 -6.87
CA TYR A 47 0.58 -13.50 -7.07
C TYR A 47 0.89 -12.40 -6.05
N THR A 48 -0.08 -11.53 -5.77
CA THR A 48 0.05 -10.48 -4.75
C THR A 48 0.27 -11.09 -3.37
N LEU A 49 -0.55 -12.07 -2.99
CA LEU A 49 -0.46 -12.76 -1.70
C LEU A 49 0.87 -13.50 -1.54
N GLU A 50 1.29 -14.26 -2.55
CA GLU A 50 2.57 -14.98 -2.55
C GLU A 50 3.77 -14.04 -2.54
N LYS A 51 3.70 -12.86 -3.17
CA LYS A 51 4.76 -11.84 -3.10
C LYS A 51 4.75 -10.99 -1.82
N MET A 52 3.61 -10.91 -1.15
CA MET A 52 3.47 -10.24 0.14
C MET A 52 3.93 -11.11 1.31
N LYS A 53 3.95 -12.44 1.12
CA LYS A 53 4.55 -13.38 2.07
C LYS A 53 6.04 -13.05 2.31
N LYS A 54 6.31 -12.42 3.45
CA LYS A 54 7.66 -12.08 3.92
C LYS A 54 8.25 -13.27 4.69
N ASP A 55 8.37 -14.41 4.02
CA ASP A 55 8.69 -15.68 4.69
C ASP A 55 10.16 -15.78 5.13
N LYS A 56 11.03 -14.93 4.55
CA LYS A 56 12.46 -14.89 4.86
C LYS A 56 12.79 -13.72 5.78
N ARG A 57 13.36 -14.02 6.95
CA ARG A 57 13.88 -13.04 7.92
C ARG A 57 15.38 -12.85 7.71
N ILE A 58 15.84 -11.60 7.80
CA ILE A 58 17.25 -11.23 7.72
C ILE A 58 17.54 -10.29 8.90
N THR A 59 18.58 -10.59 9.66
CA THR A 59 19.07 -9.71 10.74
C THR A 59 20.25 -8.90 10.19
N ILE A 60 20.19 -7.58 10.31
CA ILE A 60 21.23 -6.66 9.83
C ILE A 60 21.71 -5.84 11.03
N ARG A 61 23.04 -5.73 11.20
CA ARG A 61 23.64 -4.77 12.12
C ARG A 61 23.90 -3.47 11.35
N VAL A 62 23.52 -2.36 11.94
CA VAL A 62 23.72 -1.02 11.36
C VAL A 62 24.29 -0.12 12.44
N GLU A 63 25.06 0.89 12.03
CA GLU A 63 25.51 1.94 12.92
C GLU A 63 24.32 2.78 13.40
N ASN A 64 24.40 3.30 14.62
CA ASN A 64 23.33 4.13 15.18
C ASN A 64 23.09 5.40 14.37
N GLU A 65 24.16 6.02 13.87
CA GLU A 65 24.06 7.23 13.05
C GLU A 65 23.33 6.97 11.74
N ASP A 66 23.67 5.88 11.04
CA ASP A 66 22.97 5.44 9.82
C ASP A 66 21.49 5.17 10.07
N LEU A 67 21.15 4.49 11.17
CA LEU A 67 19.77 4.20 11.51
C LEU A 67 18.96 5.49 11.73
N ASN A 68 19.53 6.48 12.42
CA ASN A 68 18.90 7.77 12.63
C ASN A 68 18.66 8.52 11.31
N LEU A 69 19.63 8.52 10.40
CA LEU A 69 19.49 9.12 9.07
C LEU A 69 18.41 8.44 8.23
N ILE A 70 18.28 7.11 8.33
CA ILE A 70 17.22 6.36 7.66
C ILE A 70 15.85 6.70 8.25
N GLN A 71 15.75 6.82 9.57
CA GLN A 71 14.50 7.20 10.25
C GLN A 71 14.03 8.60 9.83
N ASP A 72 14.93 9.58 9.78
CA ASP A 72 14.61 10.93 9.32
C ASP A 72 14.09 10.93 7.86
N LYS A 73 14.73 10.19 6.96
CA LYS A 73 14.26 10.01 5.58
C LYS A 73 12.90 9.33 5.50
N ALA A 74 12.62 8.38 6.40
CA ALA A 74 11.36 7.66 6.45
C ALA A 74 10.21 8.57 6.91
N ILE A 75 10.45 9.38 7.94
CA ILE A 75 9.50 10.39 8.43
C ILE A 75 9.15 11.38 7.33
N LYS A 76 10.16 11.92 6.63
CA LYS A 76 9.95 12.84 5.49
C LYS A 76 9.12 12.21 4.37
N SER A 77 9.26 10.90 4.17
CA SER A 77 8.51 10.14 3.16
C SER A 77 7.14 9.66 3.64
N GLY A 78 6.79 9.89 4.91
CA GLY A 78 5.53 9.45 5.52
C GLY A 78 5.39 7.93 5.66
N ILE A 79 6.49 7.17 5.66
CA ILE A 79 6.46 5.70 5.76
C ILE A 79 7.30 5.22 6.95
N PRO A 80 7.01 4.03 7.53
CA PRO A 80 7.86 3.44 8.55
C PRO A 80 9.29 3.17 8.04
N TYR A 81 10.29 3.36 8.89
CA TYR A 81 11.70 3.16 8.50
C TYR A 81 11.99 1.73 8.05
N GLN A 82 11.32 0.73 8.63
CA GLN A 82 11.44 -0.67 8.20
C GLN A 82 10.90 -0.85 6.77
N THR A 83 9.82 -0.15 6.41
CA THR A 83 9.25 -0.17 5.05
C THR A 83 10.19 0.50 4.06
N LEU A 84 10.83 1.60 4.45
CA LEU A 84 11.85 2.26 3.62
C LEU A 84 13.04 1.32 3.36
N ILE A 85 13.59 0.68 4.40
CA ILE A 85 14.69 -0.29 4.28
C ILE A 85 14.28 -1.44 3.35
N ALA A 86 13.10 -2.02 3.55
CA ALA A 86 12.60 -3.09 2.69
C ALA A 86 12.42 -2.63 1.23
N SER A 87 12.00 -1.38 1.00
CA SER A 87 11.89 -0.82 -0.35
C SER A 87 13.26 -0.65 -0.99
N ILE A 88 14.29 -0.21 -0.26
CA ILE A 88 15.64 -0.05 -0.79
C ILE A 88 16.20 -1.41 -1.21
N LEU A 89 16.11 -2.43 -0.34
CA LEU A 89 16.52 -3.80 -0.64
C LEU A 89 15.82 -4.34 -1.89
N ARG A 90 14.50 -4.09 -2.02
CA ARG A 90 13.72 -4.50 -3.20
C ARG A 90 14.15 -3.78 -4.47
N LYS A 91 14.47 -2.49 -4.39
CA LYS A 91 14.93 -1.69 -5.54
C LYS A 91 16.32 -2.15 -5.98
N PHE A 92 17.23 -2.38 -5.03
CA PHE A 92 18.56 -2.92 -5.28
C PHE A 92 18.50 -4.31 -5.94
N ALA A 93 17.76 -5.26 -5.34
CA ALA A 93 17.63 -6.61 -5.88
C ALA A 93 16.99 -6.69 -7.29
N ARG A 94 16.26 -5.65 -7.70
CA ARG A 94 15.64 -5.55 -9.04
C ARG A 94 16.47 -4.70 -10.01
N GLY A 95 17.71 -4.34 -9.66
CA GLY A 95 18.59 -3.54 -10.50
C GLY A 95 18.13 -2.09 -10.70
N LYS A 96 17.21 -1.58 -9.86
CA LYS A 96 16.79 -0.17 -9.91
C LYS A 96 17.77 0.77 -9.20
N ILE A 97 18.62 0.22 -8.34
CA ILE A 97 19.69 0.94 -7.66
C ILE A 97 20.95 0.11 -7.88
N ASN A 98 21.98 0.76 -8.41
CA ASN A 98 23.32 0.19 -8.48
C ASN A 98 24.16 0.83 -7.38
N ILE A 99 24.66 -0.01 -6.48
CA ILE A 99 25.75 0.34 -5.58
C ILE A 99 26.97 -0.19 -6.33
N GLY A 100 27.93 0.67 -6.67
CA GLY A 100 29.06 0.34 -7.55
C GLY A 100 29.93 -0.79 -7.01
N VAL A 101 29.49 -2.02 -7.25
CA VAL A 101 30.12 -3.30 -6.95
C VAL A 101 30.15 -4.09 -8.24
#